data_AF-A0AAN8LQT8-F1
#
_entry.id   AF-A0AAN8LQT8-F1
#
_cell.length_a   1.000
_cell.length_b   1.000
_cell.length_c   1.000
_cell.angle_alpha   90.00
_cell.angle_beta   90.00
_cell.angle_gamma   90.00
#
_symmetry.space_group_name_H-M   'P 1'
#
loop_
_entity.id
_entity.type
_entity.pdbx_description
1 polymer ?
#
loop_
_entity_poly.entity_id
_entity_poly.type
_entity_poly.pdbx_seq_one_letter_code
_entity_poly.pdbx_strand_id
1 'polypeptide(L)'
;MKALTARTVPDYHGKICSFIRKHDANNVSLVFDNRGLDSFQGHGYHHPHSYREVPKGVEQFPAVVSLPGGERPLTHWPNVIMMMGDREAELNTLDKVVHFYDDKVQSTYYLTRPESHFTLVVIFDGRKSEKDSHITAFLQEISGSLRNSKPFSTLKPGSKG
;
A
#
# COMPACT_ATOMS: atom_id res chain seq x y z
N MET A 1 -16.53 13.87 5.51
CA MET A 1 -16.13 12.57 4.93
C MET A 1 -17.24 11.90 4.14
N LYS A 2 -18.41 11.55 4.71
CA LYS A 2 -19.48 10.82 3.99
C LYS A 2 -19.91 11.44 2.65
N ALA A 3 -20.00 12.77 2.56
CA ALA A 3 -20.35 13.47 1.33
C ALA A 3 -19.27 13.39 0.22
N LEU A 4 -17.99 13.27 0.61
CA LEU A 4 -16.88 13.08 -0.33
C LEU A 4 -16.84 11.64 -0.83
N THR A 5 -16.97 10.68 0.09
CA THR A 5 -17.02 9.25 -0.22
C THR A 5 -18.19 8.88 -1.13
N ALA A 6 -19.34 9.56 -0.98
CA ALA A 6 -20.50 9.36 -1.87
C ALA A 6 -20.23 9.72 -3.34
N ARG A 7 -19.18 10.51 -3.62
CA ARG A 7 -18.78 10.93 -4.96
C ARG A 7 -17.56 10.18 -5.49
N THR A 8 -16.85 9.42 -4.64
CA THR A 8 -15.69 8.62 -5.06
C THR A 8 -16.16 7.28 -5.60
N VAL A 9 -15.96 7.06 -6.90
CA VAL A 9 -16.25 5.78 -7.55
C VAL A 9 -14.93 5.23 -8.12
N PRO A 10 -14.41 4.11 -7.61
CA PRO A 10 -14.96 3.27 -6.52
C PRO A 10 -14.61 3.78 -5.10
N ASP A 11 -15.41 3.41 -4.11
CA ASP A 11 -15.12 3.64 -2.68
C ASP A 11 -14.06 2.64 -2.17
N TYR A 12 -12.78 3.04 -2.25
CA TYR A 12 -11.65 2.23 -1.79
C TYR A 12 -11.69 1.96 -0.29
N HIS A 13 -12.04 2.96 0.52
CA HIS A 13 -12.08 2.83 1.96
C HIS A 13 -13.13 1.79 2.38
N GLY A 14 -14.36 1.90 1.84
CA GLY A 14 -15.42 0.94 2.09
C GLY A 14 -15.06 -0.49 1.65
N LYS A 15 -14.40 -0.63 0.50
CA LYS A 15 -13.90 -1.93 0.02
C LYS A 15 -12.87 -2.54 0.97
N ILE A 16 -11.87 -1.77 1.41
CA ILE A 16 -10.83 -2.26 2.34
C ILE A 16 -11.45 -2.63 3.69
N CYS A 17 -12.32 -1.79 4.26
CA CYS A 17 -13.01 -2.12 5.51
C CYS A 17 -13.87 -3.39 5.39
N SER A 18 -14.54 -3.58 4.25
CA SER A 18 -15.34 -4.78 4.00
C SER A 18 -14.45 -6.02 3.87
N PHE A 19 -13.30 -5.90 3.19
CA PHE A 19 -12.31 -6.96 3.09
C PHE A 19 -11.76 -7.37 4.46
N ILE A 20 -11.34 -6.40 5.28
CA ILE A 20 -10.85 -6.61 6.64
C ILE A 20 -11.86 -7.42 7.45
N ARG A 21 -13.13 -6.97 7.47
CA ARG A 21 -14.22 -7.66 8.20
C ARG A 21 -14.52 -9.05 7.67
N LYS A 22 -14.42 -9.27 6.36
CA LYS A 22 -14.77 -10.55 5.71
C LYS A 22 -13.69 -11.60 5.90
N HIS A 23 -12.42 -11.20 5.84
CA HIS A 23 -11.27 -12.11 5.85
C HIS A 23 -10.50 -12.13 7.17
N ASP A 24 -10.93 -11.31 8.13
CA ASP A 24 -10.31 -11.14 9.45
C ASP A 24 -8.83 -10.72 9.31
N ALA A 25 -8.60 -9.72 8.46
CA ALA A 25 -7.28 -9.13 8.31
C ALA A 25 -6.98 -8.25 9.52
N ASN A 26 -5.82 -8.41 10.14
CA ASN A 26 -5.39 -7.59 11.27
C ASN A 26 -5.23 -6.13 10.81
N ASN A 27 -4.56 -5.91 9.67
CA ASN A 27 -4.34 -4.57 9.16
C ASN A 27 -4.18 -4.52 7.63
N VAL A 28 -4.67 -3.44 7.02
CA VAL A 28 -4.36 -3.07 5.63
C VAL A 28 -3.78 -1.65 5.62
N SER A 29 -2.56 -1.50 5.11
CA SER A 29 -1.88 -0.20 5.01
C SER A 29 -1.44 0.11 3.59
N LEU A 30 -1.47 1.39 3.25
CA LEU A 30 -0.78 1.94 2.09
C LEU A 30 0.49 2.62 2.57
N VAL A 31 1.63 2.04 2.21
CA VAL A 31 2.97 2.53 2.57
C VAL A 31 3.43 3.49 1.48
N PHE A 32 3.87 4.68 1.87
CA PHE A 32 4.57 5.60 0.97
C PHE A 32 6.07 5.42 1.12
N ASP A 33 6.77 5.20 0.01
CA ASP A 33 8.22 5.07 -0.04
C ASP A 33 8.84 6.41 -0.42
N ASN A 34 9.46 7.04 0.58
CA ASN A 34 10.08 8.34 0.43
C ASN A 34 11.54 8.31 -0.06
N ARG A 35 12.09 7.14 -0.39
CA ARG A 35 13.48 7.05 -0.85
C ARG A 35 13.64 7.82 -2.17
N GLY A 36 14.65 8.69 -2.21
CA GLY A 36 14.95 9.52 -3.40
C GLY A 36 14.05 10.76 -3.57
N LEU A 37 13.20 11.08 -2.59
CA LEU A 37 12.37 12.28 -2.58
C LEU A 37 12.89 13.27 -1.53
N ASP A 38 13.67 14.25 -1.99
CA ASP A 38 14.24 15.30 -1.12
C ASP A 38 13.19 16.30 -0.62
N SER A 39 12.00 16.32 -1.22
CA SER A 39 10.94 17.29 -0.94
C SER A 39 10.02 16.90 0.22
N PHE A 40 10.03 15.65 0.68
CA PHE A 40 9.18 15.21 1.77
C PHE A 40 9.84 15.46 3.12
N GLN A 41 9.19 16.31 3.92
CA GLN A 41 9.68 16.72 5.24
C GLN A 41 8.88 16.11 6.41
N GLY A 42 8.09 15.07 6.13
CA GLY A 42 7.21 14.42 7.10
C GLY A 42 5.75 14.85 6.97
N HIS A 43 4.93 14.48 7.96
CA HIS A 43 3.49 14.70 7.95
C HIS A 43 3.09 16.14 8.32
N GLY A 44 2.03 16.65 7.69
CA GLY A 44 1.41 17.93 8.02
C GLY A 44 2.01 19.13 7.31
N TYR A 45 1.52 20.33 7.65
CA TYR A 45 2.04 21.58 7.12
C TYR A 45 3.43 21.87 7.68
N HIS A 46 4.34 22.27 6.80
CA HIS A 46 5.69 22.68 7.15
C HIS A 46 5.93 24.11 6.65
N HIS A 47 6.50 24.94 7.52
CA HIS A 47 6.87 26.29 7.14
C HIS A 47 8.08 26.23 6.20
N PRO A 48 8.09 26.97 5.07
CA PRO A 48 9.17 26.87 4.06
C PRO A 48 10.58 27.14 4.60
N HIS A 49 10.71 27.84 5.72
CA HIS A 49 11.99 28.23 6.32
C HIS A 49 12.39 27.42 7.56
N SER A 50 11.62 26.41 7.97
CA SER A 50 12.01 25.57 9.10
C SER A 50 12.99 24.47 8.66
N TYR A 51 14.16 24.38 9.32
CA TYR A 51 15.07 23.24 9.15
C TYR A 51 14.49 22.00 9.80
N ARG A 52 14.46 20.88 9.06
CA ARG A 52 14.17 19.55 9.60
C ARG A 52 15.06 18.51 8.95
N GLU A 53 15.35 17.48 9.74
CA GLU A 53 16.07 16.32 9.26
C GLU A 53 15.13 15.46 8.39
N VAL A 54 15.61 15.07 7.21
CA VAL A 54 14.88 14.17 6.31
C VAL A 54 14.59 12.86 7.06
N PRO A 55 13.37 12.29 6.95
CA PRO A 55 13.05 11.03 7.59
C PRO A 55 14.08 9.95 7.25
N LYS A 56 14.54 9.20 8.26
CA LYS A 56 15.53 8.12 8.12
C LYS A 56 14.99 6.80 8.67
N GLY A 57 15.44 5.70 8.08
CA GLY A 57 15.09 4.35 8.51
C GLY A 57 13.58 4.10 8.45
N VAL A 58 12.97 3.76 9.57
CA VAL A 58 11.55 3.39 9.70
C VAL A 58 10.61 4.53 9.30
N GLU A 59 11.01 5.79 9.55
CA GLU A 59 10.21 6.97 9.22
C GLU A 59 10.22 7.32 7.71
N GLN A 60 11.06 6.65 6.91
CA GLN A 60 11.03 6.79 5.43
C GLN A 60 9.84 6.09 4.79
N PHE A 61 9.18 5.22 5.54
CA PHE A 61 8.07 4.41 5.07
C PHE A 61 6.82 4.68 5.93
N PRO A 62 6.20 5.86 5.84
CA PRO A 62 4.97 6.11 6.59
C PRO A 62 3.78 5.34 6.01
N ALA A 63 2.85 4.94 6.88
CA ALA A 63 1.53 4.47 6.47
C ALA A 63 0.65 5.69 6.17
N VAL A 64 0.44 6.01 4.89
CA VAL A 64 -0.46 7.12 4.50
C VAL A 64 -1.94 6.74 4.64
N VAL A 65 -2.23 5.45 4.63
CA VAL A 65 -3.51 4.86 5.01
C VAL A 65 -3.22 3.65 5.90
N SER A 66 -3.98 3.51 6.99
CA SER A 66 -3.90 2.33 7.85
C SER A 66 -5.29 2.00 8.38
N LEU A 67 -5.79 0.81 8.11
CA LEU A 67 -7.13 0.37 8.49
C LEU A 67 -7.05 -0.99 9.19
N PRO A 68 -7.88 -1.23 10.23
CA PRO A 68 -9.00 -0.39 10.67
C PRO A 68 -8.62 0.72 11.67
N GLY A 69 -7.45 0.61 12.33
CA GLY A 69 -7.10 1.44 13.49
C GLY A 69 -6.68 2.88 13.20
N GLY A 70 -6.46 3.27 11.94
CA GLY A 70 -5.94 4.59 11.57
C GLY A 70 -4.43 4.73 11.77
N GLU A 71 -3.87 4.01 12.73
CA GLU A 71 -2.45 4.01 13.08
C GLU A 71 -1.68 2.89 12.38
N ARG A 72 -0.37 3.09 12.16
CA ARG A 72 0.50 2.06 11.57
C ARG A 72 0.73 0.91 12.57
N PRO A 73 0.75 -0.36 12.14
CA PRO A 73 1.05 -1.49 13.01
C PRO A 73 2.55 -1.54 13.34
N LEU A 74 2.97 -0.84 14.41
CA LEU A 74 4.38 -0.65 14.77
C LEU A 74 5.16 -1.96 14.96
N THR A 75 4.52 -2.99 15.52
CA THR A 75 5.13 -4.31 15.74
C THR A 75 5.46 -5.04 14.45
N HIS A 76 4.67 -4.81 13.39
CA HIS A 76 4.83 -5.46 12.09
C HIS A 76 5.66 -4.64 11.11
N TRP A 77 5.83 -3.34 11.37
CA TRP A 77 6.46 -2.41 10.44
C TRP A 77 7.90 -2.79 10.03
N PRO A 78 8.77 -3.27 10.94
CA PRO A 78 10.10 -3.73 10.55
C PRO A 78 10.06 -4.86 9.50
N ASN A 79 9.14 -5.83 9.66
CA ASN A 79 8.97 -6.92 8.70
C ASN A 79 8.44 -6.42 7.35
N VAL A 80 7.53 -5.45 7.36
CA VAL A 80 7.02 -4.83 6.13
C VAL A 80 8.15 -4.13 5.37
N ILE A 81 8.97 -3.33 6.06
CA ILE A 81 10.10 -2.62 5.45
C ILE A 81 11.14 -3.60 4.91
N MET A 82 11.48 -4.63 5.69
CA MET A 82 12.39 -5.70 5.27
C MET A 82 11.88 -6.36 3.98
N MET A 83 10.61 -6.75 3.95
CA MET A 83 9.99 -7.37 2.78
C MET A 83 9.97 -6.45 1.56
N MET A 84 9.72 -5.15 1.74
CA MET A 84 9.77 -4.17 0.67
C MET A 84 11.16 -4.02 0.05
N GLY A 85 12.21 -4.17 0.86
CA GLY A 85 13.61 -4.17 0.40
C GLY A 85 14.00 -5.50 -0.26
N ASP A 86 13.82 -6.63 0.43
CA ASP A 86 14.25 -7.95 -0.03
C ASP A 86 13.53 -8.43 -1.30
N ARG A 87 12.29 -7.98 -1.49
CA ARG A 87 11.45 -8.34 -2.64
C ARG A 87 11.22 -7.16 -3.58
N GLU A 88 12.09 -6.16 -3.55
CA GLU A 88 11.94 -4.94 -4.36
C GLU A 88 11.85 -5.24 -5.87
N ALA A 89 12.69 -6.13 -6.39
CA ALA A 89 12.67 -6.52 -7.80
C ALA A 89 11.33 -7.17 -8.19
N GLU A 90 10.75 -7.98 -7.32
CA GLU A 90 9.46 -8.64 -7.53
C GLU A 90 8.28 -7.68 -7.39
N LEU A 91 8.37 -6.71 -6.48
CA LEU A 91 7.36 -5.65 -6.35
C LEU A 91 7.42 -4.68 -7.53
N ASN A 92 8.60 -4.45 -8.11
CA ASN A 92 8.80 -3.58 -9.27
C ASN A 92 8.30 -4.18 -10.59
N THR A 93 8.05 -5.50 -10.69
CA THR A 93 7.47 -6.07 -11.91
C THR A 93 6.03 -5.63 -12.14
N LEU A 94 5.40 -4.96 -11.16
CA LEU A 94 4.02 -4.48 -11.19
C LEU A 94 3.01 -5.66 -11.39
N ASP A 95 1.89 -5.66 -10.68
CA ASP A 95 0.83 -6.70 -10.68
C ASP A 95 1.18 -8.02 -9.97
N LYS A 96 2.42 -8.15 -9.51
CA LYS A 96 2.80 -9.24 -8.62
C LYS A 96 2.32 -8.96 -7.19
N VAL A 97 1.84 -10.02 -6.55
CA VAL A 97 1.59 -10.06 -5.10
C VAL A 97 2.68 -10.92 -4.48
N VAL A 98 3.41 -10.35 -3.55
CA VAL A 98 4.42 -11.03 -2.76
C VAL A 98 3.77 -11.52 -1.48
N HIS A 99 4.02 -12.79 -1.13
CA HIS A 99 3.54 -13.41 0.10
C HIS A 99 4.72 -13.75 1.01
N PHE A 100 4.53 -13.61 2.31
CA PHE A 100 5.48 -14.07 3.31
C PHE A 100 4.78 -14.42 4.61
N TYR A 101 5.21 -15.52 5.23
CA TYR A 101 4.77 -15.91 6.56
C TYR A 101 5.96 -15.88 7.50
N ASP A 102 5.85 -15.12 8.59
CA ASP A 102 6.83 -15.08 9.66
C ASP A 102 6.37 -15.98 10.81
N ASP A 103 7.10 -17.07 11.03
CA ASP A 103 6.81 -18.02 12.09
C ASP A 103 7.14 -17.48 13.49
N LYS A 104 8.01 -16.48 13.63
CA LYS A 104 8.37 -15.91 14.94
C LYS A 104 7.24 -15.07 15.51
N VAL A 105 6.58 -14.28 14.68
CA VAL A 105 5.44 -13.45 15.07
C VAL A 105 4.10 -14.08 14.71
N GLN A 106 4.12 -15.26 14.09
CA GLN A 106 2.93 -16.00 13.65
C GLN A 106 2.02 -15.10 12.80
N SER A 107 2.56 -14.42 11.79
CA SER A 107 1.79 -13.50 10.94
C SER A 107 2.09 -13.68 9.47
N THR A 108 1.07 -13.44 8.64
CA THR A 108 1.20 -13.49 7.18
C THR A 108 1.07 -12.10 6.57
N TYR A 109 1.92 -11.81 5.60
CA TYR A 109 2.02 -10.55 4.89
C TYR A 109 1.76 -10.79 3.40
N TYR A 110 0.92 -9.94 2.81
CA TYR A 110 0.77 -9.84 1.37
C TYR A 110 1.09 -8.40 0.95
N LEU A 111 1.96 -8.24 -0.04
CA LEU A 111 2.42 -6.94 -0.52
C LEU A 111 2.24 -6.85 -2.03
N THR A 112 1.84 -5.68 -2.51
CA THR A 112 1.82 -5.38 -3.95
C THR A 112 2.06 -3.90 -4.19
N ARG A 113 2.60 -3.56 -5.36
CA ARG A 113 2.99 -2.19 -5.71
C ARG A 113 2.05 -1.63 -6.78
N PRO A 114 1.07 -0.76 -6.42
CA PRO A 114 0.28 -0.03 -7.40
C PRO A 114 1.15 0.92 -8.24
N GLU A 115 2.01 1.72 -7.61
CA GLU A 115 2.89 2.72 -8.24
C GLU A 115 4.27 2.71 -7.57
N SER A 116 5.28 3.34 -8.18
CA SER A 116 6.68 3.26 -7.72
C SER A 116 6.89 3.62 -6.25
N HIS A 117 6.16 4.61 -5.74
CA HIS A 117 6.28 5.10 -4.36
C HIS A 117 5.21 4.55 -3.41
N PHE A 118 4.32 3.67 -3.87
CA PHE A 118 3.22 3.18 -3.05
C PHE A 118 3.20 1.66 -3.00
N THR A 119 3.24 1.11 -1.79
CA THR A 119 3.11 -0.34 -1.57
C THR A 119 1.89 -0.60 -0.70
N LEU A 120 0.95 -1.39 -1.22
CA LEU A 120 -0.22 -1.85 -0.47
C LEU A 120 0.14 -3.13 0.29
N VAL A 121 -0.19 -3.18 1.57
CA VAL A 121 0.20 -4.25 2.48
C VAL A 121 -1.02 -4.75 3.24
N VAL A 122 -1.20 -6.06 3.29
CA VAL A 122 -2.22 -6.74 4.09
C VAL A 122 -1.52 -7.65 5.09
N ILE A 123 -1.92 -7.56 6.35
CA ILE A 123 -1.36 -8.31 7.47
C ILE A 123 -2.47 -9.15 8.09
N PHE A 124 -2.18 -10.43 8.29
CA PHE A 124 -3.02 -11.37 8.99
C PHE A 124 -2.28 -11.93 10.20
N ASP A 125 -3.03 -12.14 11.28
CA ASP A 125 -2.56 -12.97 12.38
C ASP A 125 -2.78 -14.45 12.01
N GLY A 126 -1.77 -15.26 12.25
CA GLY A 126 -1.70 -16.65 11.83
C GLY A 126 -1.23 -16.86 10.38
N ARG A 127 -1.23 -18.12 9.99
CA ARG A 127 -0.74 -18.58 8.67
C ARG A 127 -1.84 -18.50 7.62
N LYS A 128 -1.59 -17.79 6.53
CA LYS A 128 -2.41 -17.78 5.32
C LYS A 128 -1.61 -18.32 4.14
N SER A 129 -2.30 -18.98 3.20
CA SER A 129 -1.66 -19.60 2.04
C SER A 129 -1.38 -18.56 0.95
N GLU A 130 -0.22 -18.62 0.31
CA GLU A 130 0.06 -17.88 -0.92
C GLU A 130 -0.98 -18.16 -2.02
N LYS A 131 -1.60 -19.35 -1.99
CA LYS A 131 -2.60 -19.80 -2.98
C LYS A 131 -4.01 -19.28 -2.69
N ASP A 132 -4.18 -18.43 -1.67
CA ASP A 132 -5.45 -17.78 -1.40
C ASP A 132 -5.74 -16.75 -2.52
N SER A 133 -6.51 -17.20 -3.49
CA SER A 133 -6.85 -16.43 -4.68
C SER A 133 -7.72 -15.22 -4.35
N HIS A 134 -8.50 -15.25 -3.26
CA HIS A 134 -9.37 -14.14 -2.89
C HIS A 134 -8.56 -12.94 -2.38
N ILE A 135 -7.53 -13.20 -1.56
CA ILE A 135 -6.62 -12.16 -1.06
C ILE A 135 -5.83 -11.55 -2.23
N THR A 136 -5.26 -12.42 -3.07
CA THR A 136 -4.48 -11.99 -4.24
C THR A 136 -5.33 -11.19 -5.22
N ALA A 137 -6.53 -11.66 -5.54
CA ALA A 137 -7.45 -10.96 -6.45
C ALA A 137 -7.87 -9.59 -5.89
N PHE A 138 -8.14 -9.49 -4.59
CA PHE A 138 -8.45 -8.22 -3.95
C PHE A 138 -7.29 -7.22 -4.06
N LEU A 139 -6.06 -7.65 -3.76
CA LEU A 139 -4.87 -6.82 -3.87
C LEU A 139 -4.62 -6.35 -5.31
N GLN A 140 -4.80 -7.24 -6.29
CA GLN A 140 -4.67 -6.91 -7.71
C GLN A 140 -5.78 -5.98 -8.19
N GLU A 141 -7.01 -6.12 -7.70
CA GLU A 141 -8.12 -5.22 -7.99
C GLU A 141 -7.80 -3.79 -7.53
N ILE A 142 -7.44 -3.64 -6.24
CA ILE A 142 -7.11 -2.33 -5.67
C ILE A 142 -5.90 -1.75 -6.38
N SER A 143 -4.79 -2.49 -6.50
CA SER A 143 -3.60 -1.99 -7.19
C SER A 143 -3.86 -1.60 -8.63
N GLY A 144 -4.60 -2.43 -9.37
CA GLY A 144 -4.92 -2.19 -10.77
C GLY A 144 -5.90 -1.03 -10.99
N SER A 145 -6.65 -0.62 -9.96
CA SER A 145 -7.54 0.55 -10.00
C SER A 145 -6.85 1.85 -9.58
N LEU A 146 -5.80 1.76 -8.77
CA LEU A 146 -4.95 2.90 -8.39
C LEU A 146 -3.93 3.25 -9.48
N ARG A 147 -3.72 2.36 -10.46
CA ARG A 147 -2.83 2.65 -11.60
C ARG A 147 -3.46 3.60 -12.60
N ASN A 148 -2.79 4.72 -12.78
CA ASN A 148 -3.16 5.75 -13.74
C ASN A 148 -3.01 5.33 -15.21
N SER A 149 -2.37 4.18 -15.52
CA SER A 149 -2.13 3.74 -16.89
C SER A 149 -3.39 3.29 -17.65
N LYS A 150 -4.40 2.74 -16.95
CA LYS A 150 -5.63 2.24 -17.60
C LYS A 150 -6.47 3.36 -18.25
N PRO A 151 -6.68 4.52 -17.62
CA PRO A 151 -7.30 5.66 -18.30
C PRO A 151 -6.59 6.04 -19.60
N PHE A 152 -5.25 6.05 -19.63
CA PHE A 152 -4.51 6.39 -20.85
C PHE A 152 -4.71 5.37 -21.97
N SER A 153 -4.90 4.08 -21.68
CA SER A 153 -5.16 3.07 -22.72
C SER A 153 -6.52 3.22 -23.39
N THR A 154 -7.46 3.96 -22.77
CA THR A 154 -8.76 4.28 -23.37
C THR A 154 -8.71 5.48 -24.31
N LEU A 155 -7.61 6.24 -24.30
CA LEU A 155 -7.41 7.33 -25.25
C LEU A 155 -7.12 6.75 -26.63
N LYS A 156 -7.86 7.18 -27.66
CA LYS A 156 -7.56 6.81 -29.04
C LYS A 156 -6.15 7.30 -29.41
N PRO A 157 -5.30 6.46 -30.05
CA PRO A 157 -4.08 6.95 -30.66
C PRO A 157 -4.44 8.06 -31.67
N GLY A 158 -3.83 9.23 -31.52
CA GLY A 158 -4.05 10.34 -32.45
C GLY A 158 -3.70 9.90 -33.88
N SER A 159 -4.58 10.20 -34.83
CA SER A 159 -4.28 10.04 -36.26
C SER A 159 -3.07 10.88 -36.59
N LYS A 160 -1.95 10.24 -36.95
CA LYS A 160 -0.83 10.95 -37.58
C LYS A 160 -1.35 11.50 -38.91
N GLY A 161 -1.59 12.81 -38.96
CA GLY A 161 -1.74 13.57 -40.20
C GLY A 161 -0.38 13.88 -40.81
#